data_AF-A0A6J6EWV5-F1
#
_entry.id   AF-A0A6J6EWV5-F1
#
_cell.length_a   1.000
_cell.length_b   1.000
_cell.length_c   1.000
_cell.angle_alpha   90.00
_cell.angle_beta   90.00
_cell.angle_gamma   90.00
#
_symmetry.space_group_name_H-M   'P 1'
#
loop_
_entity.id
_entity.type
_entity.pdbx_description
1 polymer ?
#
loop_
_entity_poly.entity_id
_entity_poly.type
_entity_poly.pdbx_seq_one_letter_code
_entity_poly.pdbx_strand_id
1 'polypeptide(L)'
;MIGLAVTREGIPVRCWVWPGNTNDNSILPEVKDGLRGWRLGRVVTVVDRGFSSDANLDYLRRAGGHWIAGEKMRDGSADAQAALSRQGRYQTVRDNFRVKEVRPDDESGKRWIVCHNPFEAERDAAQRDAAIERIEAELRPVFHRIEPRIRAHVLLCWLALLLIRVAERRTGMTWRRIAIELGRVHAVTLTSSAGTVVQTTPLTTVQQGIVDACGVPAPPRITHLHTA
;
A
#
# COMPACT_ATOMS: atom_id res chain seq x y z
N MET A 1 0.91 20.64 19.29
CA MET A 1 2.09 21.24 18.64
C MET A 1 2.70 22.29 19.55
N ILE A 2 4.00 22.57 19.47
CA ILE A 2 4.68 23.59 20.30
C ILE A 2 5.33 24.63 19.38
N GLY A 3 5.22 25.90 19.76
CA GLY A 3 5.93 27.02 19.13
C GLY A 3 6.80 27.72 20.17
N LEU A 4 7.98 28.18 19.75
CA LEU A 4 8.93 28.86 20.62
C LEU A 4 9.50 30.09 19.91
N ALA A 5 9.45 31.24 20.57
CA ALA A 5 10.17 32.44 20.17
C ALA A 5 11.45 32.54 21.01
N VAL A 6 12.59 32.73 20.35
CA VAL A 6 13.90 32.87 20.98
C VAL A 6 14.60 34.11 20.45
N THR A 7 15.46 34.72 21.26
CA THR A 7 16.40 35.75 20.80
C THR A 7 17.48 35.13 19.91
N ARG A 8 18.30 35.98 19.28
CA ARG A 8 19.45 35.54 18.48
C ARG A 8 20.46 34.71 19.29
N GLU A 9 20.58 35.00 20.58
CA GLU A 9 21.44 34.31 21.54
C GLU A 9 20.82 33.02 22.07
N GLY A 10 19.59 32.69 21.67
CA GLY A 10 18.87 31.49 22.08
C GLY A 10 18.09 31.64 23.39
N ILE A 11 17.92 32.85 23.91
CA ILE A 11 17.14 33.09 25.13
C ILE A 11 15.65 32.92 24.77
N PRO A 12 14.89 32.03 25.44
CA PRO A 12 13.47 31.86 25.19
C PRO A 12 12.69 33.08 25.67
N VAL A 13 11.84 33.59 24.79
CA VAL A 13 11.08 34.82 24.97
C VAL A 13 9.59 34.54 25.16
N ARG A 14 9.07 33.53 24.45
CA ARG A 14 7.67 33.11 24.53
C ARG A 14 7.49 31.68 24.04
N CYS A 15 6.58 30.95 24.65
CA CYS A 15 6.14 29.64 24.18
C CYS A 15 4.64 29.64 23.90
N TRP A 16 4.23 28.76 22.99
CA TRP A 16 2.85 28.46 22.68
C TRP A 16 2.67 26.94 22.64
N VAL A 17 1.51 26.47 23.10
CA VAL A 17 1.15 25.05 23.10
C VAL A 17 -0.24 24.93 22.50
N TRP A 18 -0.35 24.14 21.44
CA TRP A 18 -1.61 23.83 20.77
C TRP A 18 -1.95 22.34 20.93
N PRO A 19 -3.25 21.96 20.90
CA PRO A 19 -3.68 20.56 20.84
C PRO A 19 -3.00 19.75 19.72
N GLY A 20 -3.02 18.43 19.84
CA GLY A 20 -2.63 17.55 18.74
C GLY A 20 -3.61 17.73 17.57
N ASN A 21 -3.10 17.69 16.32
CA ASN A 21 -3.90 17.81 15.08
C ASN A 21 -4.49 19.21 14.78
N THR A 22 -3.97 20.28 15.38
CA THR A 22 -4.32 21.66 14.99
C THR A 22 -3.86 21.94 13.56
N ASN A 23 -4.72 22.58 12.75
CA ASN A 23 -4.39 22.95 11.38
C ASN A 23 -3.30 24.03 11.35
N ASP A 24 -2.22 23.75 10.63
CA ASP A 24 -1.03 24.58 10.45
C ASP A 24 -1.35 26.01 9.98
N ASN A 25 -2.41 26.21 9.20
CA ASN A 25 -2.82 27.53 8.70
C ASN A 25 -3.29 28.48 9.81
N SER A 26 -3.76 27.96 10.95
CA SER A 26 -4.26 28.76 12.07
C SER A 26 -3.17 29.24 13.04
N ILE A 27 -2.00 28.60 13.02
CA ILE A 27 -0.94 28.82 14.01
C ILE A 27 -0.11 30.07 13.69
N LEU A 28 0.20 30.31 12.41
CA LEU A 28 1.03 31.45 12.01
C LEU A 28 0.42 32.82 12.36
N PRO A 29 -0.90 33.07 12.19
CA PRO A 29 -1.55 34.27 12.68
C PRO A 29 -1.43 34.45 14.20
N GLU A 30 -1.66 33.42 15.00
CA GLU A 30 -1.59 33.50 16.47
C GLU A 30 -0.19 33.84 16.98
N VAL A 31 0.85 33.24 16.39
CA VAL A 31 2.25 33.57 16.71
C VAL A 31 2.56 35.01 16.37
N LYS A 32 2.14 35.47 15.18
CA LYS A 32 2.34 36.86 14.75
C LYS A 32 1.65 37.83 15.70
N ASP A 33 0.40 37.57 16.05
CA ASP A 33 -0.40 38.42 16.93
C ASP A 33 0.19 38.48 18.34
N GLY A 34 0.67 37.35 18.85
CA GLY A 34 1.41 37.29 20.11
C GLY A 34 2.69 38.11 20.14
N LEU A 35 3.29 38.40 18.98
CA LEU A 35 4.53 39.18 18.85
C LEU A 35 4.31 40.63 18.40
N ARG A 36 3.09 41.03 17.99
CA ARG A 36 2.80 42.38 17.48
C ARG A 36 3.22 43.51 18.43
N GLY A 37 3.03 43.32 19.74
CA GLY A 37 3.36 44.33 20.75
C GLY A 37 4.85 44.58 20.97
N TRP A 38 5.72 43.74 20.42
CA TRP A 38 7.14 43.68 20.77
C TRP A 38 8.04 44.56 19.89
N ARG A 39 7.48 45.23 18.87
CA ARG A 39 8.21 46.11 17.92
C ARG A 39 9.52 45.48 17.41
N LEU A 40 9.46 44.20 17.05
CA LEU A 40 10.63 43.43 16.60
C LEU A 40 11.12 43.95 15.24
N GLY A 41 12.41 44.28 15.15
CA GLY A 41 13.00 44.77 13.90
C GLY A 41 13.24 43.66 12.86
N ARG A 42 13.57 42.45 13.29
CA ARG A 42 13.79 41.30 12.41
C ARG A 42 13.29 40.02 13.06
N VAL A 43 12.47 39.26 12.34
CA VAL A 43 11.96 37.95 12.76
C VAL A 43 12.30 36.91 11.68
N VAL A 44 12.88 35.79 12.11
CA VAL A 44 13.12 34.62 11.26
C VAL A 44 12.23 33.49 11.77
N THR A 45 11.32 33.02 10.93
CA THR A 45 10.37 31.97 11.29
C THR A 45 10.91 30.63 10.83
N VAL A 46 11.20 29.73 11.77
CA VAL A 46 11.65 28.37 11.46
C VAL A 46 10.45 27.44 11.56
N VAL A 47 10.13 26.76 10.47
CA VAL A 47 8.98 25.87 10.39
C VAL A 47 9.39 24.48 9.93
N ASP A 48 8.75 23.46 10.48
CA ASP A 48 8.93 22.08 10.04
C ASP A 48 8.08 21.79 8.78
N ARG A 49 8.27 20.62 8.19
CA ARG A 49 7.58 20.08 7.01
C ARG A 49 6.07 20.32 6.98
N GLY A 50 5.36 20.23 8.11
CA GLY A 50 3.90 20.46 8.15
C GLY A 50 3.49 21.83 7.60
N PHE A 51 4.37 22.81 7.72
CA PHE A 51 4.13 24.21 7.38
C PHE A 51 4.79 24.66 6.07
N SER A 52 5.42 23.74 5.32
CA SER A 52 6.21 24.10 4.14
C SER A 52 5.38 24.34 2.87
N SER A 53 4.05 24.42 2.97
CA SER A 53 3.18 24.69 1.82
C SER A 53 3.43 26.11 1.28
N ASP A 54 3.36 26.29 -0.05
CA ASP A 54 3.63 27.59 -0.68
C ASP A 54 2.72 28.71 -0.14
N ALA A 55 1.46 28.40 0.18
CA ALA A 55 0.53 29.37 0.77
C ALA A 55 1.00 29.89 2.15
N ASN A 56 1.57 29.01 2.98
CA ASN A 56 2.10 29.38 4.30
C ASN A 56 3.41 30.16 4.18
N LEU A 57 4.28 29.76 3.25
CA LEU A 57 5.54 30.46 2.97
C LEU A 57 5.28 31.86 2.39
N ASP A 58 4.29 32.00 1.51
CA ASP A 58 3.84 33.28 0.97
C ASP A 58 3.24 34.17 2.06
N TYR A 59 2.45 33.61 2.96
CA TYR A 59 1.93 34.34 4.12
C TYR A 59 3.05 34.91 4.99
N LEU A 60 4.09 34.11 5.27
CA LEU A 60 5.27 34.54 6.01
C LEU A 60 6.06 35.63 5.26
N ARG A 61 6.22 35.49 3.94
CA ARG A 61 6.90 36.46 3.07
C ARG A 61 6.16 37.80 3.02
N ARG A 62 4.83 37.78 2.83
CA ARG A 62 3.98 38.99 2.82
C ARG A 62 3.99 39.74 4.14
N ALA A 63 4.17 39.01 5.25
CA ALA A 63 4.32 39.61 6.57
C ALA A 63 5.69 40.30 6.79
N GLY A 64 6.57 40.34 5.78
CA GLY A 64 7.90 40.96 5.84
C GLY A 64 8.92 40.12 6.62
N GLY A 65 8.57 38.87 6.96
CA GLY A 65 9.43 37.97 7.71
C GLY A 65 10.33 37.12 6.82
N HIS A 66 11.52 36.79 7.32
CA HIS A 66 12.32 35.72 6.73
C HIS A 66 11.86 34.38 7.28
N TRP A 67 12.09 33.31 6.53
CA TRP A 67 11.73 31.97 6.98
C TRP A 67 12.78 30.93 6.62
N ILE A 68 12.77 29.83 7.38
CA ILE A 68 13.51 28.59 7.10
C ILE A 68 12.47 27.47 7.21
N ALA A 69 12.28 26.71 6.15
CA ALA A 69 11.33 25.61 6.11
C ALA A 69 12.07 24.30 5.88
N GLY A 70 11.71 23.28 6.66
CA GLY A 70 12.15 21.91 6.41
C GLY A 70 11.33 21.27 5.30
N GLU A 71 11.99 20.64 4.32
CA GLU A 71 11.31 19.91 3.26
C GLU A 71 11.87 18.49 3.14
N LYS A 72 11.01 17.47 3.08
CA LYS A 72 11.47 16.09 2.92
C LYS A 72 11.70 15.77 1.46
N MET A 73 12.85 15.16 1.17
CA MET A 73 13.24 14.69 -0.16
C MET A 73 12.18 13.81 -0.85
N ARG A 74 11.42 13.03 -0.06
CA ARG A 74 10.39 12.10 -0.55
C ARG A 74 9.06 12.75 -0.97
N ASP A 75 8.80 14.00 -0.58
CA ASP A 75 7.53 14.66 -0.93
C ASP A 75 7.51 15.13 -2.38
N GLY A 76 8.68 15.23 -3.01
CA GLY A 76 8.80 15.31 -4.46
C GLY A 76 8.25 16.61 -5.07
N SER A 77 8.31 17.74 -4.36
CA SER A 77 8.02 19.03 -4.99
C SER A 77 8.96 19.26 -6.19
N ALA A 78 8.44 19.91 -7.24
CA ALA A 78 9.23 20.20 -8.43
C ALA A 78 10.49 21.02 -8.09
N ASP A 79 10.34 22.00 -7.18
CA ASP A 79 11.42 22.86 -6.72
C ASP A 79 12.49 22.07 -5.95
N ALA A 80 12.09 21.12 -5.07
CA ALA A 80 13.05 20.28 -4.35
C ALA A 80 13.82 19.36 -5.30
N GLN A 81 13.15 18.78 -6.30
CA GLN A 81 13.81 17.95 -7.32
C GLN A 81 14.78 18.76 -8.19
N ALA A 82 14.39 19.98 -8.57
CA ALA A 82 15.27 20.92 -9.27
C ALA A 82 16.50 21.27 -8.43
N ALA A 83 16.35 21.49 -7.12
CA ALA A 83 17.47 21.76 -6.22
C ALA A 83 18.40 20.55 -6.05
N LEU A 84 17.85 19.33 -5.96
CA LEU A 84 18.62 18.09 -5.79
C LEU A 84 19.39 17.69 -7.05
N SER A 85 18.78 17.85 -8.23
CA SER A 85 19.40 17.48 -9.52
C SER A 85 20.60 18.36 -9.88
N ARG A 86 20.68 19.58 -9.33
CA ARG A 86 21.76 20.51 -9.65
C ARG A 86 23.07 20.06 -8.99
N GLN A 87 24.05 19.68 -9.81
CA GLN A 87 25.39 19.34 -9.33
C GLN A 87 26.05 20.55 -8.63
N GLY A 88 26.85 20.29 -7.59
CA GLY A 88 27.55 21.36 -6.88
C GLY A 88 28.41 20.82 -5.73
N ARG A 89 29.29 21.69 -5.21
CA ARG A 89 30.25 21.33 -4.18
C ARG A 89 29.59 21.32 -2.80
N TYR A 90 29.73 20.21 -2.09
CA TYR A 90 29.35 20.12 -0.68
C TYR A 90 30.43 20.71 0.23
N GLN A 91 29.99 21.37 1.29
CA GLN A 91 30.82 21.83 2.40
C GLN A 91 30.51 20.97 3.62
N THR A 92 31.55 20.39 4.24
CA THR A 92 31.41 19.61 5.47
C THR A 92 31.24 20.57 6.65
N VAL A 93 30.13 20.44 7.38
CA VAL A 93 29.83 21.23 8.59
C VAL A 93 30.23 20.46 9.84
N ARG A 94 30.06 19.13 9.82
CA ARG A 94 30.46 18.16 10.85
C ARG A 94 30.83 16.84 10.18
N ASP A 95 31.47 15.94 10.92
CA ASP A 95 31.96 14.64 10.39
C ASP A 95 30.87 13.84 9.64
N ASN A 96 29.62 13.92 10.10
CA ASN A 96 28.46 13.24 9.52
C ASN A 96 27.50 14.16 8.77
N PHE A 97 27.89 15.40 8.44
CA PHE A 97 26.96 16.36 7.88
C PHE A 97 27.62 17.30 6.88
N ARG A 98 27.20 17.17 5.62
CA ARG A 98 27.63 18.05 4.53
C ARG A 98 26.45 18.79 3.94
N VAL A 99 26.65 20.06 3.58
CA VAL A 99 25.61 20.94 3.03
C VAL A 99 26.03 21.49 1.67
N LYS A 100 25.06 21.74 0.79
CA LYS A 100 25.26 22.42 -0.49
C LYS A 100 24.18 23.47 -0.64
N GLU A 101 24.59 24.69 -0.95
CA GLU A 101 23.66 25.74 -1.33
C GLU A 101 23.27 25.61 -2.80
N VAL A 102 21.98 25.71 -3.09
CA VAL A 102 21.45 25.76 -4.45
C VAL A 102 20.48 26.91 -4.56
N ARG A 103 20.66 27.73 -5.59
CA ARG A 103 19.70 28.75 -6.01
C ARG A 103 19.17 28.31 -7.37
N PRO A 104 17.96 27.74 -7.44
CA PRO A 104 17.29 27.52 -8.70
C PRO A 104 17.12 28.86 -9.41
N ASP A 105 17.23 28.85 -10.74
CA ASP A 105 16.96 30.02 -11.57
C ASP A 105 15.46 30.08 -11.86
N ASP A 106 14.67 30.22 -10.79
CA ASP A 106 13.20 30.25 -10.84
C ASP A 106 12.66 31.58 -10.28
N GLU A 107 11.41 31.88 -10.60
CA GLU A 107 10.71 33.08 -10.11
C GLU A 107 10.41 33.02 -8.60
N SER A 108 10.62 31.86 -7.96
CA SER A 108 10.33 31.67 -6.55
C SER A 108 11.26 32.51 -5.67
N GLY A 109 12.52 32.68 -6.11
CA GLY A 109 13.58 33.33 -5.34
C GLY A 109 13.99 32.54 -4.09
N LYS A 110 13.63 31.25 -4.02
CA LYS A 110 13.95 30.37 -2.89
C LYS A 110 15.44 30.01 -2.89
N ARG A 111 16.05 30.00 -1.70
CA ARG A 111 17.42 29.52 -1.48
C ARG A 111 17.36 28.16 -0.79
N TRP A 112 17.88 27.14 -1.46
CA TRP A 112 17.90 25.78 -0.95
C TRP A 112 19.22 25.46 -0.26
N ILE A 113 19.12 24.77 0.87
CA ILE A 113 20.26 24.18 1.56
C ILE A 113 20.05 22.67 1.55
N VAL A 114 20.76 21.97 0.67
CA VAL A 114 20.71 20.52 0.56
C VAL A 114 21.61 19.95 1.65
N CYS A 115 21.00 19.34 2.66
CA CYS A 115 21.66 18.66 3.74
C CYS A 115 21.82 17.17 3.41
N HIS A 116 23.03 16.64 3.55
CA HIS A 116 23.33 15.24 3.29
C HIS A 116 24.15 14.66 4.44
N ASN A 117 23.63 13.60 5.05
CA ASN A 117 24.33 12.81 6.05
C ASN A 117 24.78 11.48 5.40
N PRO A 118 26.08 11.28 5.15
CA PRO A 118 26.58 10.07 4.48
C PRO A 118 26.32 8.79 5.28
N PHE A 119 26.43 8.83 6.61
CA PHE A 119 26.22 7.64 7.44
C PHE A 119 24.74 7.22 7.47
N GLU A 120 23.82 8.18 7.56
CA GLU A 120 22.38 7.86 7.45
C GLU A 120 22.04 7.35 6.05
N ALA A 121 22.63 7.93 4.99
CA ALA A 121 22.42 7.46 3.63
C ALA A 121 22.89 6.00 3.42
N GLU A 122 24.04 5.63 4.00
CA GLU A 122 24.54 4.25 3.98
C GLU A 122 23.63 3.29 4.75
N ARG A 123 23.15 3.70 5.94
CA ARG A 123 22.19 2.89 6.72
C ARG A 123 20.87 2.69 5.98
N ASP A 124 20.33 3.75 5.38
CA ASP A 124 19.10 3.71 4.61
C ASP A 124 19.25 2.85 3.34
N ALA A 125 20.43 2.88 2.71
CA ALA A 125 20.76 1.98 1.61
C ALA A 125 20.78 0.51 2.06
N ALA A 126 21.53 0.20 3.13
CA ALA A 126 21.60 -1.17 3.67
C ALA A 126 20.21 -1.69 4.11
N GLN A 127 19.36 -0.83 4.68
CA GLN A 127 18.01 -1.21 5.06
C GLN A 127 17.12 -1.52 3.84
N ARG A 128 17.27 -0.76 2.74
CA ARG A 128 16.58 -1.05 1.48
C ARG A 128 17.05 -2.36 0.88
N ASP A 129 18.35 -2.59 0.85
CA ASP A 129 18.93 -3.82 0.29
C ASP A 129 18.45 -5.05 1.08
N ALA A 130 18.48 -4.98 2.42
CA ALA A 130 17.94 -6.05 3.28
C ALA A 130 16.44 -6.28 3.07
N ALA A 131 15.66 -5.22 2.81
CA ALA A 131 14.24 -5.35 2.52
C ALA A 131 13.99 -6.05 1.17
N ILE A 132 14.80 -5.73 0.15
CA ILE A 132 14.75 -6.37 -1.17
C ILE A 132 15.11 -7.85 -1.04
N GLU A 133 16.22 -8.17 -0.37
CA GLU A 133 16.67 -9.55 -0.18
C GLU A 133 15.60 -10.41 0.51
N ARG A 134 14.94 -9.86 1.54
CA ARG A 134 13.82 -10.53 2.22
C ARG A 134 12.67 -10.81 1.24
N ILE A 135 12.25 -9.82 0.47
CA ILE A 135 11.14 -9.96 -0.49
C ILE A 135 11.50 -11.00 -1.56
N GLU A 136 12.73 -10.98 -2.08
CA GLU A 136 13.20 -11.98 -3.05
C GLU A 136 13.21 -13.39 -2.48
N ALA A 137 13.61 -13.56 -1.22
CA ALA A 137 13.57 -14.84 -0.52
C ALA A 137 12.12 -15.36 -0.35
N GLU A 138 11.16 -14.48 -0.06
CA GLU A 138 9.74 -14.82 0.03
C GLU A 138 9.10 -15.14 -1.33
N LEU A 139 9.60 -14.54 -2.42
CA LEU A 139 9.15 -14.82 -3.79
C LEU A 139 9.72 -16.13 -4.36
N ARG A 140 10.92 -16.54 -3.91
CA ARG A 140 11.63 -17.72 -4.42
C ARG A 140 10.78 -19.01 -4.42
N PRO A 141 9.92 -19.29 -3.41
CA PRO A 141 9.05 -20.46 -3.43
C PRO A 141 7.99 -20.48 -4.53
N VAL A 142 7.58 -19.32 -5.04
CA VAL A 142 6.63 -19.21 -6.15
C VAL A 142 7.29 -19.70 -7.45
N PHE A 143 8.57 -19.37 -7.65
CA PHE A 143 9.33 -19.74 -8.85
C PHE A 143 9.90 -21.17 -8.81
N HIS A 144 10.00 -21.82 -7.65
CA HIS A 144 10.47 -23.21 -7.56
C HIS A 144 9.46 -24.23 -8.13
N ARG A 145 8.21 -23.82 -8.40
CA ARG A 145 7.20 -24.69 -9.00
C ARG A 145 7.33 -24.61 -10.52
N ILE A 146 7.63 -25.74 -11.14
CA ILE A 146 7.77 -25.91 -12.59
C ILE A 146 6.56 -25.26 -13.31
N GLU A 147 6.82 -24.35 -14.26
CA GLU A 147 5.80 -23.54 -14.96
C GLU A 147 4.58 -24.36 -15.44
N PRO A 148 4.76 -25.54 -16.10
CA PRO A 148 3.66 -26.44 -16.43
C PRO A 148 2.70 -26.77 -15.27
N ARG A 149 3.20 -26.98 -14.05
CA ARG A 149 2.39 -27.32 -12.87
C ARG A 149 1.60 -26.12 -12.35
N ILE A 150 2.19 -24.93 -12.40
CA ILE A 150 1.50 -23.68 -12.05
C ILE A 150 0.36 -23.45 -13.04
N ARG A 151 0.65 -23.53 -14.35
CA ARG A 151 -0.34 -23.37 -15.41
C ARG A 151 -1.48 -24.38 -15.29
N ALA A 152 -1.16 -25.65 -15.01
CA ALA A 152 -2.16 -26.68 -14.79
C ALA A 152 -3.05 -26.38 -13.57
N HIS A 153 -2.48 -25.97 -12.44
CA HIS A 153 -3.26 -25.63 -11.25
C HIS A 153 -4.19 -24.44 -11.50
N VAL A 154 -3.68 -23.37 -12.09
CA VAL A 154 -4.48 -22.18 -12.42
C VAL A 154 -5.59 -22.53 -13.42
N LEU A 155 -5.29 -23.33 -14.45
CA LEU A 155 -6.28 -23.78 -15.42
C LEU A 155 -7.36 -24.66 -14.77
N LEU A 156 -6.98 -25.58 -13.87
CA LEU A 156 -7.93 -26.42 -13.14
C LEU A 156 -8.83 -25.60 -12.21
N CYS A 157 -8.27 -24.62 -11.49
CA CYS A 157 -9.05 -23.71 -10.65
C CYS A 157 -10.02 -22.85 -11.48
N TRP A 158 -9.55 -22.31 -12.61
CA TRP A 158 -10.40 -21.53 -13.51
C TRP A 158 -11.51 -22.38 -14.12
N LEU A 159 -11.19 -23.59 -14.60
CA LEU A 159 -12.17 -24.51 -15.17
C LEU A 159 -13.21 -24.92 -14.12
N ALA A 160 -12.79 -25.23 -12.90
CA ALA A 160 -13.70 -25.55 -11.80
C ALA A 160 -14.65 -24.38 -11.51
N LEU A 161 -14.14 -23.14 -11.42
CA LEU A 161 -14.98 -21.96 -11.22
C LEU A 161 -15.94 -21.73 -12.39
N LEU A 162 -15.49 -21.93 -13.63
CA LEU A 162 -16.33 -21.83 -14.81
C LEU A 162 -17.48 -22.84 -14.76
N LEU A 163 -17.19 -24.11 -14.46
CA LEU A 163 -18.18 -25.16 -14.33
C LEU A 163 -19.20 -24.85 -13.22
N ILE A 164 -18.72 -24.37 -12.06
CA ILE A 164 -19.57 -23.91 -10.97
C ILE A 164 -20.54 -22.82 -11.46
N ARG A 165 -20.03 -21.78 -12.14
CA ARG A 165 -20.87 -20.67 -12.61
C ARG A 165 -21.86 -21.08 -13.70
N VAL A 166 -21.47 -21.99 -14.59
CA VAL A 166 -22.37 -22.54 -15.60
C VAL A 166 -23.51 -23.33 -14.91
N ALA A 167 -23.19 -24.18 -13.95
CA ALA A 167 -24.19 -24.96 -13.20
C ALA A 167 -25.15 -24.06 -12.42
N GLU A 168 -24.65 -23.03 -11.72
CA GLU A 168 -25.47 -22.06 -11.00
C GLU A 168 -26.42 -21.29 -11.95
N ARG A 169 -25.92 -20.84 -13.11
CA ARG A 169 -26.75 -20.12 -14.09
C ARG A 169 -27.81 -20.99 -14.75
N ARG A 170 -27.49 -22.25 -15.05
CA ARG A 170 -28.42 -23.18 -15.72
C ARG A 170 -29.52 -23.66 -14.77
N THR A 171 -29.19 -23.87 -13.49
CA THR A 171 -30.13 -24.40 -12.50
C THR A 171 -30.87 -23.31 -11.71
N GLY A 172 -30.33 -22.08 -11.65
CA GLY A 172 -30.81 -21.02 -10.76
C GLY A 172 -30.53 -21.26 -9.28
N MET A 173 -29.75 -22.30 -8.94
CA MET A 173 -29.41 -22.68 -7.57
C MET A 173 -27.97 -22.24 -7.25
N THR A 174 -27.66 -22.02 -5.97
CA THR A 174 -26.27 -21.80 -5.56
C THR A 174 -25.47 -23.10 -5.61
N TRP A 175 -24.17 -23.00 -5.87
CA TRP A 175 -23.26 -24.15 -5.91
C TRP A 175 -23.35 -25.01 -4.65
N ARG A 176 -23.45 -24.36 -3.49
CA ARG A 176 -23.59 -25.04 -2.21
C ARG A 176 -24.80 -25.97 -2.21
N ARG A 177 -25.94 -25.54 -2.76
CA ARG A 177 -27.15 -26.37 -2.85
C ARG A 177 -26.99 -27.51 -3.85
N ILE A 178 -26.42 -27.21 -5.03
CA ILE A 178 -26.14 -28.22 -6.06
C ILE A 178 -25.22 -29.32 -5.52
N ALA A 179 -24.12 -28.94 -4.87
CA ALA A 179 -23.15 -29.87 -4.28
C ALA A 179 -23.77 -30.74 -3.17
N ILE A 180 -24.65 -30.18 -2.35
CA ILE A 180 -25.37 -30.95 -1.31
C ILE A 180 -26.31 -31.98 -1.95
N GLU A 181 -27.09 -31.60 -2.96
CA GLU A 181 -28.05 -32.51 -3.59
C GLU A 181 -27.35 -33.63 -4.38
N LEU A 182 -26.34 -33.28 -5.19
CA LEU A 182 -25.60 -34.27 -5.98
C LEU A 182 -24.65 -35.11 -5.11
N GLY A 183 -24.15 -34.56 -4.01
CA GLY A 183 -23.30 -35.30 -3.06
C GLY A 183 -24.00 -36.45 -2.35
N ARG A 184 -25.33 -36.50 -2.40
CA ARG A 184 -26.17 -37.62 -1.89
C ARG A 184 -26.34 -38.75 -2.91
N VAL A 185 -25.94 -38.54 -4.16
CA VAL A 185 -25.96 -39.59 -5.17
C VAL A 185 -24.75 -40.48 -4.92
N HIS A 186 -25.01 -41.74 -4.57
CA HIS A 186 -23.95 -42.70 -4.25
C HIS A 186 -24.03 -43.90 -5.19
N ALA A 187 -22.87 -44.39 -5.60
CA ALA A 187 -22.73 -45.71 -6.19
C ALA A 187 -22.54 -46.73 -5.05
N VAL A 188 -23.47 -47.67 -4.94
CA VAL A 188 -23.47 -48.73 -3.93
C VAL A 188 -23.01 -50.02 -4.59
N THR A 189 -21.99 -50.64 -4.03
CA THR A 189 -21.50 -51.96 -4.45
C THR A 189 -22.20 -53.04 -3.62
N LEU A 190 -22.98 -53.88 -4.28
CA LEU A 190 -23.67 -55.02 -3.69
C LEU A 190 -22.92 -56.30 -4.07
N THR A 191 -22.45 -57.03 -3.06
CA THR A 191 -21.74 -58.30 -3.26
C THR A 191 -22.61 -59.45 -2.76
N SER A 192 -22.78 -60.49 -3.58
CA SER A 192 -23.59 -61.68 -3.29
C SER A 192 -22.86 -62.95 -3.72
N SER A 193 -23.37 -64.13 -3.34
CA SER A 193 -22.86 -65.42 -3.83
C SER A 193 -22.99 -65.61 -5.34
N ALA A 194 -23.84 -64.80 -6.00
CA ALA A 194 -24.02 -64.81 -7.45
C ALA A 194 -23.13 -63.79 -8.20
N GLY A 195 -22.37 -62.94 -7.48
CA GLY A 195 -21.53 -61.91 -8.09
C GLY A 195 -21.59 -60.53 -7.42
N THR A 196 -20.91 -59.56 -8.02
CA THR A 196 -20.82 -58.16 -7.57
C THR A 196 -21.53 -57.22 -8.54
N VAL A 197 -22.38 -56.34 -8.02
CA VAL A 197 -23.14 -55.34 -8.80
C VAL A 197 -22.88 -53.95 -8.25
N VAL A 198 -22.56 -52.99 -9.12
CA VAL A 198 -22.50 -51.56 -8.74
C VAL A 198 -23.78 -50.88 -9.21
N GLN A 199 -24.55 -50.35 -8.25
CA GLN A 199 -25.82 -49.69 -8.51
C GLN A 199 -25.80 -48.24 -8.00
N THR A 200 -26.23 -47.29 -8.81
CA THR A 200 -26.40 -45.90 -8.37
C THR A 200 -27.74 -45.71 -7.68
N THR A 201 -27.79 -44.93 -6.60
CA THR A 201 -29.05 -44.54 -5.94
C THR A 201 -30.00 -43.87 -6.95
N PRO A 202 -31.31 -44.19 -6.94
CA PRO A 202 -32.27 -43.51 -7.80
C PRO A 202 -32.23 -42.00 -7.59
N LEU A 203 -32.20 -41.24 -8.68
CA LEU A 203 -32.19 -39.78 -8.60
C LEU A 203 -33.56 -39.27 -8.14
N THR A 204 -33.55 -38.30 -7.23
CA THR A 204 -34.74 -37.53 -6.87
C THR A 204 -35.11 -36.58 -8.01
N THR A 205 -36.34 -36.06 -8.02
CA THR A 205 -36.79 -35.06 -9.01
C THR A 205 -35.88 -33.82 -9.03
N VAL A 206 -35.36 -33.41 -7.88
CA VAL A 206 -34.42 -32.28 -7.78
C VAL A 206 -33.07 -32.63 -8.41
N GLN A 207 -32.53 -33.81 -8.13
CA GLN A 207 -31.27 -34.27 -8.72
C GLN A 207 -31.38 -34.44 -10.23
N GLN A 208 -32.49 -35.03 -10.71
CA GLN A 208 -32.76 -35.16 -12.14
C GLN A 208 -32.84 -33.79 -12.82
N GLY A 209 -33.57 -32.82 -12.21
CA GLY A 209 -33.65 -31.46 -12.73
C GLY A 209 -32.29 -30.75 -12.81
N ILE A 210 -31.38 -30.99 -11.86
CA ILE A 210 -30.01 -30.44 -11.90
C ILE A 210 -29.23 -31.01 -13.08
N VAL A 211 -29.30 -32.33 -13.28
CA VAL A 211 -28.58 -33.06 -14.34
C VAL A 211 -29.09 -32.63 -15.72
N ASP A 212 -30.42 -32.54 -15.88
CA ASP A 212 -31.08 -32.12 -17.11
C ASP A 212 -30.75 -30.66 -17.46
N ALA A 213 -30.86 -29.75 -16.47
CA ALA A 213 -30.52 -28.34 -16.67
C ALA A 213 -29.04 -28.16 -17.05
N CYS A 214 -28.15 -28.98 -16.52
CA CYS A 214 -26.73 -28.97 -16.88
C CYS A 214 -26.45 -29.64 -18.24
N GLY A 215 -27.40 -30.37 -18.83
CA GLY A 215 -27.21 -31.12 -20.08
C GLY A 215 -26.21 -32.27 -19.94
N VAL A 216 -26.11 -32.85 -18.74
CA VAL A 216 -25.21 -33.97 -18.44
C VAL A 216 -26.05 -35.25 -18.41
N PRO A 217 -25.57 -36.40 -18.91
CA PRO A 217 -26.30 -37.65 -18.79
C PRO A 217 -26.41 -38.08 -17.31
N ALA A 218 -27.58 -38.57 -16.92
CA ALA A 218 -27.75 -39.17 -15.60
C ALA A 218 -26.86 -40.41 -15.45
N PRO A 219 -26.24 -40.63 -14.27
CA PRO A 219 -25.45 -41.83 -14.02
C PRO A 219 -26.31 -43.08 -14.24
N PRO A 220 -25.76 -44.11 -14.92
CA PRO A 220 -26.50 -45.34 -15.18
C PRO A 220 -26.87 -46.02 -13.86
N ARG A 221 -28.05 -46.64 -13.86
CA ARG A 221 -28.59 -47.28 -12.65
C ARG A 221 -27.76 -48.49 -12.24
N ILE A 222 -27.25 -49.25 -13.21
CA ILE A 222 -26.34 -50.38 -13.00
C ILE A 222 -25.11 -50.12 -13.89
N THR A 223 -23.93 -50.08 -13.27
CA THR A 223 -22.70 -49.70 -13.98
C THR A 223 -21.84 -50.92 -14.30
N HIS A 224 -21.81 -51.92 -13.41
CA HIS A 224 -21.04 -53.15 -13.59
C HIS A 224 -21.78 -54.36 -13.00
N LEU A 225 -21.75 -55.48 -13.73
CA LEU A 225 -22.22 -56.81 -13.32
C LEU A 225 -21.04 -57.77 -13.47
N HIS A 226 -20.50 -58.26 -12.36
CA HIS A 226 -19.55 -59.37 -12.35
C HIS A 226 -20.28 -60.60 -11.84
N THR A 227 -20.63 -61.52 -12.73
CA THR A 227 -21.09 -62.87 -12.36
C THR A 227 -19.92 -63.68 -11.81
N ALA A 228 -20.18 -64.50 -10.79
CA ALA A 228 -19.21 -65.43 -10.21
C ALA A 228 -18.78 -66.52 -11.21
#